data_AF-A0A167N8N2-F1
#
_entry.id   AF-A0A167N8N2-F1
#
_cell.length_a   1.000
_cell.length_b   1.000
_cell.length_c   1.000
_cell.angle_alpha   90.00
_cell.angle_beta   90.00
_cell.angle_gamma   90.00
#
_symmetry.space_group_name_H-M   'P 1'
#
loop_
_entity.id
_entity.type
_entity.pdbx_description
1 polymer ?
#
loop_
_entity_poly.entity_id
_entity_poly.type
_entity_poly.pdbx_seq_one_letter_code
_entity_poly.pdbx_strand_id
1 'polypeptide(L)'
;MECIQYNLLDLIDDFPNSMSNVNDLRLEMEKYNDAKQRITEFQEEMKLRLLHQGASSVEIVRFYILCIRTFRYLDPSCELLLPVVEMMEETYRKDMVHAVVKRIREDDDNSLCPDPEDTYVFDADELGKSVSEGYYPLCEDKGEFCKDPKKEKKKESSSHYLFLVERQWLERKSLDIVAMLFTLCETQESLAKENFVKEYQDQLGKALLKDPGYDTETEIIRLEKINERLLGGAMQSCSIMIKDMEKSAQLNDRIRKSTSVWPTDFKALVLSRHYWMDPEDDIPEQTLRLDTPCIESMEIYEQKYPIIQPSRTLNWLPEQGSVTIELTFKSRTIEMSVDPITATVISQFSTKDITFTAKQIAKNIGVPSKIAFKSLVFWQQQNILAITKDHHFQLMLIMAITTTTTVQYCVYFDLVICCQNCTLYDLVYSDIK
;
A
#
# COMPACT_ATOMS: atom_id res chain seq x y z
N MET A 1 -29.61 1.33 -43.82
CA MET A 1 -28.52 0.68 -43.07
C MET A 1 -28.47 1.40 -41.76
N GLU A 2 -29.02 0.79 -40.72
CA GLU A 2 -28.93 1.30 -39.36
C GLU A 2 -27.45 1.26 -38.97
N CYS A 3 -26.83 2.43 -38.71
CA CYS A 3 -25.54 2.47 -38.04
C CYS A 3 -25.77 1.83 -36.67
N ILE A 4 -25.05 0.75 -36.36
CA ILE A 4 -25.00 0.22 -35.00
C ILE A 4 -24.26 1.28 -34.20
N GLN A 5 -24.99 2.13 -33.49
CA GLN A 5 -24.39 3.15 -32.65
C GLN A 5 -23.87 2.45 -31.40
N TYR A 6 -22.65 1.92 -31.48
CA TYR A 6 -21.98 1.32 -30.34
C TYR A 6 -21.79 2.38 -29.26
N ASN A 7 -22.26 2.09 -28.05
CA ASN A 7 -21.90 2.89 -26.89
C ASN A 7 -20.42 2.60 -26.57
N LEU A 8 -19.56 3.62 -26.68
CA LEU A 8 -18.11 3.47 -26.48
C LEU A 8 -17.76 3.05 -25.04
N LEU A 9 -18.55 3.47 -24.06
CA LEU A 9 -18.36 3.12 -22.66
C LEU A 9 -18.59 1.62 -22.43
N ASP A 10 -19.67 1.07 -22.99
CA ASP A 10 -19.98 -0.36 -22.87
C ASP A 10 -18.99 -1.23 -23.67
N LEU A 11 -18.49 -0.75 -24.82
CA LEU A 11 -17.43 -1.42 -25.56
C LEU A 11 -16.12 -1.49 -24.76
N ILE A 12 -15.72 -0.39 -24.12
CA ILE A 12 -14.50 -0.33 -23.32
C ILE A 12 -14.63 -1.24 -22.09
N ASP A 13 -15.79 -1.27 -21.44
CA ASP A 13 -16.00 -2.10 -20.25
C ASP A 13 -15.87 -3.60 -20.53
N ASP A 14 -16.25 -4.05 -21.73
CA ASP A 14 -16.14 -5.46 -22.17
C ASP A 14 -14.82 -5.77 -22.92
N PHE A 15 -13.87 -4.83 -23.00
CA PHE A 15 -12.55 -5.11 -23.59
C PHE A 15 -11.75 -6.08 -22.70
N PRO A 16 -11.14 -7.16 -23.22
CA PRO A 16 -10.82 -7.44 -24.63
C PRO A 16 -11.85 -8.28 -25.40
N ASN A 17 -12.97 -8.70 -24.82
CA ASN A 17 -13.98 -9.50 -25.52
C ASN A 17 -14.63 -8.70 -26.66
N SER A 18 -14.77 -7.39 -26.49
CA SER A 18 -15.32 -6.46 -27.47
C SER A 18 -14.36 -6.08 -28.61
N MET A 19 -13.18 -6.68 -28.70
CA MET A 19 -12.12 -6.27 -29.65
C MET A 19 -12.57 -6.23 -31.13
N SER A 20 -13.44 -7.16 -31.55
CA SER A 20 -14.02 -7.15 -32.90
C SER A 20 -14.86 -5.90 -33.15
N ASN A 21 -15.70 -5.52 -32.20
CA ASN A 21 -16.57 -4.34 -32.29
C ASN A 21 -15.76 -3.04 -32.22
N VAL A 22 -14.67 -3.01 -31.45
CA VAL A 22 -13.73 -1.88 -31.44
C VAL A 22 -13.08 -1.70 -32.81
N ASN A 23 -12.72 -2.79 -33.50
CA ASN A 23 -12.17 -2.72 -34.85
C ASN A 23 -13.20 -2.25 -35.89
N ASP A 24 -14.46 -2.68 -35.77
CA ASP A 24 -15.54 -2.19 -36.62
C ASP A 24 -15.77 -0.68 -36.40
N LEU A 25 -15.76 -0.23 -35.15
CA LEU A 25 -15.87 1.18 -34.79
C LEU A 25 -14.73 2.01 -35.40
N ARG A 26 -13.49 1.49 -35.41
CA ARG A 26 -12.36 2.15 -36.07
C ARG A 26 -12.64 2.42 -37.54
N LEU A 27 -13.11 1.41 -38.27
CA LEU A 27 -13.42 1.52 -39.70
C LEU A 27 -14.59 2.47 -39.96
N GLU A 28 -15.59 2.50 -39.07
CA GLU A 28 -16.68 3.47 -39.14
C GLU A 28 -16.18 4.90 -38.91
N MET A 29 -15.36 5.13 -37.88
CA MET A 29 -14.79 6.43 -37.56
C MET A 29 -13.96 6.99 -38.72
N GLU A 30 -13.15 6.16 -39.38
CA GLU A 30 -12.39 6.53 -40.57
C GLU A 30 -13.30 6.87 -41.76
N LYS A 31 -14.34 6.07 -41.98
CA LYS A 31 -15.28 6.24 -43.09
C LYS A 31 -16.13 7.49 -42.96
N TYR A 32 -16.61 7.80 -41.76
CA TYR A 32 -17.53 8.90 -41.49
C TYR A 32 -16.82 10.17 -41.00
N ASN A 33 -15.53 10.08 -40.62
CA ASN A 33 -14.73 11.17 -40.07
C ASN A 33 -15.40 11.82 -38.83
N ASP A 34 -15.98 10.98 -37.96
CA ASP A 34 -16.79 11.38 -36.79
C ASP A 34 -16.10 11.12 -35.43
N ALA A 35 -14.83 10.70 -35.44
CA ALA A 35 -14.08 10.32 -34.24
C ALA A 35 -14.12 11.39 -33.13
N LYS A 36 -13.94 12.66 -33.48
CA LYS A 36 -13.98 13.78 -32.51
C LYS A 36 -15.33 13.91 -31.82
N GLN A 37 -16.43 13.78 -32.56
CA GLN A 37 -17.78 13.83 -31.99
C GLN A 37 -18.00 12.68 -31.01
N ARG A 38 -17.59 11.45 -31.39
CA ARG A 38 -17.73 10.27 -30.53
C ARG A 38 -16.92 10.37 -29.24
N ILE A 39 -15.73 10.95 -29.29
CA ILE A 39 -14.94 11.22 -28.07
C ILE A 39 -15.63 12.24 -27.18
N THR A 40 -16.18 13.32 -27.72
CA THR A 40 -16.96 14.29 -26.92
C THR A 40 -18.17 13.65 -26.26
N GLU A 41 -18.95 12.84 -26.99
CA GLU A 41 -20.09 12.09 -26.44
C GLU A 41 -19.65 11.11 -25.33
N PHE A 42 -18.56 10.38 -25.55
CA PHE A 42 -17.98 9.48 -24.55
C PHE A 42 -17.50 10.21 -23.29
N GLN A 43 -16.83 11.34 -23.44
CA GLN A 43 -16.40 12.20 -22.35
C GLN A 43 -17.57 12.67 -21.48
N GLU A 44 -18.70 13.04 -22.10
CA GLU A 44 -19.92 13.40 -21.38
C GLU A 44 -20.51 12.20 -20.61
N GLU A 45 -20.55 11.01 -21.24
CA GLU A 45 -21.00 9.80 -20.56
C GLU A 45 -20.11 9.40 -19.39
N MET A 46 -18.78 9.48 -19.53
CA MET A 46 -17.83 9.23 -18.45
C MET A 46 -18.08 10.18 -17.27
N LYS A 47 -18.25 11.47 -17.53
CA LYS A 47 -18.55 12.48 -16.50
C LYS A 47 -19.83 12.16 -15.73
N LEU A 48 -20.87 11.69 -16.42
CA LEU A 48 -22.17 11.39 -15.82
C LEU A 48 -22.19 10.04 -15.07
N ARG A 49 -21.58 8.99 -15.62
CA ARG A 49 -21.72 7.61 -15.12
C ARG A 49 -20.57 7.15 -14.23
N LEU A 50 -19.35 7.65 -14.44
CA LEU A 50 -18.13 7.13 -13.78
C LEU A 50 -17.40 8.18 -12.94
N LEU A 51 -17.27 9.42 -13.42
CA LEU A 51 -16.45 10.46 -12.77
C LEU A 51 -17.25 11.37 -11.82
N HIS A 52 -18.40 10.90 -11.33
CA HIS A 52 -19.17 11.60 -10.31
C HIS A 52 -18.55 11.43 -8.91
N GLN A 53 -18.81 12.36 -7.98
CA GLN A 53 -18.19 12.37 -6.64
C GLN A 53 -18.38 11.08 -5.83
N GLY A 54 -19.47 10.33 -6.04
CA GLY A 54 -19.76 9.08 -5.33
C GLY A 54 -19.08 7.83 -5.90
N ALA A 55 -18.28 7.95 -6.96
CA ALA A 55 -17.69 6.79 -7.63
C ALA A 55 -16.50 6.22 -6.85
N SER A 56 -16.31 4.92 -6.97
CA SER A 56 -15.16 4.20 -6.40
C SER A 56 -13.88 4.55 -7.19
N SER A 57 -12.83 4.99 -6.50
CA SER A 57 -11.52 5.24 -7.13
C SER A 57 -10.93 3.97 -7.74
N VAL A 58 -11.22 2.80 -7.16
CA VAL A 58 -10.80 1.50 -7.71
C VAL A 58 -11.44 1.25 -9.09
N GLU A 59 -12.74 1.56 -9.24
CA GLU A 59 -13.43 1.42 -10.53
C GLU A 59 -12.98 2.46 -11.55
N ILE A 60 -12.75 3.69 -11.12
CA ILE A 60 -12.21 4.75 -11.98
C ILE A 60 -10.85 4.33 -12.55
N VAL A 61 -9.93 3.86 -11.70
CA VAL A 61 -8.60 3.39 -12.12
C VAL A 61 -8.70 2.15 -13.01
N ARG A 62 -9.56 1.18 -12.68
CA ARG A 62 -9.81 0.00 -13.51
C ARG A 62 -10.27 0.40 -14.92
N PHE A 63 -11.26 1.27 -15.00
CA PHE A 63 -11.81 1.71 -16.28
C PHE A 63 -10.81 2.56 -17.07
N TYR A 64 -9.99 3.37 -16.41
CA TYR A 64 -8.91 4.11 -17.07
C TYR A 64 -7.88 3.19 -17.75
N ILE A 65 -7.52 2.08 -17.10
CA ILE A 65 -6.66 1.04 -17.71
C ILE A 65 -7.32 0.46 -18.97
N LEU A 66 -8.64 0.23 -18.95
CA LEU A 66 -9.39 -0.23 -20.13
C LEU A 66 -9.44 0.83 -21.22
N CYS A 67 -9.59 2.11 -20.87
CA CYS A 67 -9.47 3.22 -21.82
C CYS A 67 -8.12 3.20 -22.50
N ILE A 68 -7.01 3.15 -21.75
CA ILE A 68 -5.66 3.13 -22.32
C ILE A 68 -5.52 1.97 -23.31
N ARG A 69 -5.86 0.75 -22.89
CA ARG A 69 -5.77 -0.45 -23.74
C ARG A 69 -6.63 -0.35 -25.01
N THR A 70 -7.87 0.10 -24.86
CA THR A 70 -8.84 0.17 -25.96
C THR A 70 -8.46 1.28 -26.94
N PHE A 71 -8.13 2.48 -26.46
CA PHE A 71 -7.74 3.60 -27.32
C PHE A 71 -6.40 3.38 -28.00
N ARG A 72 -5.43 2.71 -27.36
CA ARG A 72 -4.19 2.27 -28.02
C ARG A 72 -4.46 1.36 -29.22
N TYR A 73 -5.44 0.47 -29.07
CA TYR A 73 -5.84 -0.44 -30.14
C TYR A 73 -6.65 0.29 -31.24
N LEU A 74 -7.52 1.21 -30.84
CA LEU A 74 -8.40 1.99 -31.73
C LEU A 74 -7.62 3.04 -32.54
N ASP A 75 -6.74 3.78 -31.88
CA ASP A 75 -5.93 4.89 -32.43
C ASP A 75 -4.49 4.84 -31.86
N PRO A 76 -3.55 4.20 -32.58
CA PRO A 76 -2.15 4.13 -32.16
C PRO A 76 -1.44 5.47 -32.06
N SER A 77 -2.00 6.55 -32.64
CA SER A 77 -1.45 7.90 -32.52
C SER A 77 -1.83 8.58 -31.20
N CYS A 78 -2.70 7.97 -30.40
CA CYS A 78 -3.16 8.52 -29.12
C CYS A 78 -3.83 9.91 -29.21
N GLU A 79 -4.26 10.35 -30.39
CA GLU A 79 -5.06 11.58 -30.56
C GLU A 79 -6.42 11.46 -29.85
N LEU A 80 -7.03 10.26 -29.88
CA LEU A 80 -8.29 10.01 -29.19
C LEU A 80 -8.14 9.74 -27.69
N LEU A 81 -6.95 9.27 -27.26
CA LEU A 81 -6.67 9.02 -25.84
C LEU A 81 -6.38 10.33 -25.08
N LEU A 82 -5.75 11.32 -25.72
CA LEU A 82 -5.33 12.56 -25.08
C LEU A 82 -6.48 13.28 -24.33
N PRO A 83 -7.66 13.53 -24.92
CA PRO A 83 -8.77 14.15 -24.20
C PRO A 83 -9.30 13.32 -23.01
N VAL A 84 -9.13 11.99 -23.05
CA VAL A 84 -9.52 11.10 -21.94
C VAL A 84 -8.53 11.23 -20.80
N VAL A 85 -7.23 11.32 -21.10
CA VAL A 85 -6.18 11.56 -20.09
C VAL A 85 -6.41 12.90 -19.40
N GLU A 86 -6.57 13.98 -20.17
CA GLU A 86 -6.86 15.33 -19.64
C GLU A 86 -8.08 15.32 -18.70
N MET A 87 -9.17 14.63 -19.09
CA MET A 87 -10.36 14.48 -18.26
C MET A 87 -10.07 13.76 -16.93
N MET A 88 -9.26 12.70 -16.96
CA MET A 88 -8.91 11.93 -15.78
C MET A 88 -8.07 12.75 -14.81
N GLU A 89 -7.16 13.58 -15.35
CA GLU A 89 -6.34 14.51 -14.57
C GLU A 89 -7.17 15.64 -13.94
N GLU A 90 -8.13 16.20 -14.68
CA GLU A 90 -9.08 17.21 -14.17
C GLU A 90 -9.97 16.66 -13.05
N THR A 91 -10.33 15.38 -13.12
CA THR A 91 -11.24 14.72 -12.17
C THR A 91 -10.52 13.96 -11.07
N TYR A 92 -9.19 14.08 -11.01
CA TYR A 92 -8.37 13.38 -10.03
C TYR A 92 -8.79 13.71 -8.59
N ARG A 93 -8.79 12.68 -7.74
CA ARG A 93 -9.07 12.79 -6.31
C ARG A 93 -7.93 12.20 -5.50
N LYS A 94 -7.71 12.72 -4.29
CA LYS A 94 -6.64 12.25 -3.39
C LYS A 94 -6.68 10.76 -3.08
N ASP A 95 -7.86 10.13 -3.06
CA ASP A 95 -7.99 8.69 -2.81
C ASP A 95 -7.60 7.81 -4.01
N MET A 96 -7.37 8.40 -5.19
CA MET A 96 -6.97 7.63 -6.39
C MET A 96 -5.54 7.11 -6.31
N VAL A 97 -4.62 7.79 -5.59
CA VAL A 97 -3.26 7.25 -5.35
C VAL A 97 -3.32 5.89 -4.65
N HIS A 98 -4.23 5.73 -3.68
CA HIS A 98 -4.46 4.46 -2.99
C HIS A 98 -4.90 3.37 -3.96
N ALA A 99 -5.85 3.68 -4.85
CA ALA A 99 -6.34 2.74 -5.87
C ALA A 99 -5.27 2.38 -6.91
N VAL A 100 -4.45 3.34 -7.33
CA VAL A 100 -3.31 3.13 -8.24
C VAL A 100 -2.28 2.20 -7.62
N VAL A 101 -1.79 2.52 -6.42
CA VAL A 101 -0.82 1.69 -5.69
C VAL A 101 -1.36 0.28 -5.48
N LYS A 102 -2.63 0.18 -5.06
CA LYS A 102 -3.29 -1.12 -4.87
C LYS A 102 -3.28 -1.93 -6.17
N ARG A 103 -3.67 -1.32 -7.30
CA ARG A 103 -3.75 -2.00 -8.59
C ARG A 103 -2.38 -2.47 -9.08
N ILE A 104 -1.32 -1.67 -8.87
CA ILE A 104 0.07 -2.04 -9.21
C ILE A 104 0.55 -3.21 -8.34
N ARG A 105 0.26 -3.20 -7.03
CA ARG A 105 0.64 -4.28 -6.12
C ARG A 105 -0.10 -5.60 -6.37
N GLU A 106 -1.29 -5.53 -6.96
CA GLU A 106 -2.11 -6.69 -7.35
C GLU A 106 -1.85 -7.14 -8.81
N ASP A 107 -0.85 -6.58 -9.51
CA ASP A 107 -0.48 -6.95 -10.89
C ASP A 107 0.54 -8.09 -10.94
N ASP A 108 0.09 -9.31 -10.63
CA ASP A 108 0.96 -10.50 -10.52
C ASP A 108 1.38 -11.05 -11.89
N ASP A 109 0.54 -10.88 -12.91
CA ASP A 109 0.74 -11.38 -14.28
C ASP A 109 1.48 -10.39 -15.19
N ASN A 110 1.97 -9.29 -14.62
CA ASN A 110 2.61 -8.19 -15.36
C ASN A 110 1.70 -7.60 -16.45
N SER A 111 0.38 -7.63 -16.27
CA SER A 111 -0.57 -7.17 -17.29
C SER A 111 -0.49 -5.67 -17.56
N LEU A 112 0.06 -4.87 -16.64
CA LEU A 112 0.18 -3.42 -16.82
C LEU A 112 1.35 -3.01 -17.73
N CYS A 113 2.39 -3.84 -17.83
CA CYS A 113 3.51 -3.60 -18.73
C CYS A 113 4.15 -4.94 -19.13
N PRO A 114 3.52 -5.68 -20.07
CA PRO A 114 3.94 -7.05 -20.37
C PRO A 114 5.32 -7.11 -21.02
N ASP A 115 5.64 -6.15 -21.87
CA ASP A 115 6.88 -6.07 -22.63
C ASP A 115 7.89 -5.15 -21.93
N PRO A 116 9.07 -5.66 -21.51
CA PRO A 116 10.08 -4.83 -20.84
C PRO A 116 10.65 -3.70 -21.71
N GLU A 117 10.69 -3.91 -23.03
CA GLU A 117 11.16 -2.90 -24.01
C GLU A 117 10.28 -1.65 -24.06
N ASP A 118 9.02 -1.79 -23.65
CA ASP A 118 8.02 -0.71 -23.61
C ASP A 118 8.06 0.08 -22.29
N THR A 119 8.93 -0.29 -21.34
CA THR A 119 9.04 0.38 -20.04
C THR A 119 9.44 1.84 -20.21
N TYR A 120 8.61 2.75 -19.71
CA TYR A 120 8.88 4.18 -19.77
C TYR A 120 9.74 4.61 -18.59
N VAL A 121 10.91 5.19 -18.86
CA VAL A 121 11.80 5.74 -17.84
C VAL A 121 11.57 7.24 -17.76
N PHE A 122 11.18 7.74 -16.59
CA PHE A 122 10.98 9.16 -16.37
C PHE A 122 12.32 9.86 -16.22
N ASP A 123 12.48 11.01 -16.88
CA ASP A 123 13.62 11.88 -16.64
C ASP A 123 13.51 12.62 -15.30
N ALA A 124 14.65 13.08 -14.77
CA ALA A 124 14.69 13.74 -13.47
C ALA A 124 13.86 15.04 -13.45
N ASP A 125 13.74 15.69 -14.60
CA ASP A 125 12.93 16.89 -14.78
C ASP A 125 11.41 16.58 -14.81
N GLU A 126 11.00 15.38 -15.22
CA GLU A 126 9.58 14.97 -15.24
C GLU A 126 9.06 14.71 -13.83
N LEU A 127 9.87 14.06 -12.99
CA LEU A 127 9.50 13.62 -11.64
C LEU A 127 9.34 14.76 -10.61
N GLY A 128 9.59 16.01 -11.00
CA GLY A 128 9.69 17.17 -10.09
C GLY A 128 8.95 18.42 -10.54
N LYS A 129 8.22 18.39 -11.67
CA LYS A 129 7.47 19.55 -12.17
C LYS A 129 6.02 19.18 -12.41
N SER A 130 5.11 19.95 -11.84
CA SER A 130 3.70 19.93 -12.22
C SER A 130 3.58 20.12 -13.73
N VAL A 131 2.72 19.34 -14.38
CA VAL A 131 2.38 19.46 -15.82
C VAL A 131 2.08 20.92 -16.23
N SER A 132 1.62 21.75 -15.28
CA SER A 132 1.37 23.19 -15.47
C SER A 132 2.58 24.08 -15.79
N GLU A 133 3.84 23.59 -15.72
CA GLU A 133 5.03 24.36 -16.13
C GLU A 133 5.53 24.05 -17.56
N GLY A 134 4.81 23.22 -18.33
CA GLY A 134 5.08 23.03 -19.75
C GLY A 134 6.46 22.44 -20.06
N TYR A 135 6.95 21.56 -19.17
CA TYR A 135 8.12 20.76 -19.48
C TYR A 135 7.71 19.59 -20.38
N TYR A 136 8.13 19.68 -21.63
CA TYR A 136 8.05 18.59 -22.59
C TYR A 136 9.47 18.12 -22.85
N PRO A 137 9.80 16.83 -22.63
CA PRO A 137 11.06 16.28 -23.06
C PRO A 137 11.21 16.52 -24.56
N LEU A 138 12.17 17.35 -24.94
CA LEU A 138 12.52 17.55 -26.34
C LEU A 138 13.02 16.20 -26.86
N CYS A 139 12.35 15.64 -27.86
CA CYS A 139 12.81 14.44 -28.53
C CYS A 139 14.18 14.72 -29.18
N GLU A 140 15.27 14.20 -28.61
CA GLU A 140 16.61 14.30 -29.22
C GLU A 140 16.73 13.45 -30.50
N ASP A 141 15.80 12.52 -30.77
CA ASP A 141 15.86 11.66 -31.94
C ASP A 141 15.10 12.24 -33.15
N LYS A 142 15.72 13.28 -33.71
CA LYS A 142 15.92 13.49 -35.16
C LYS A 142 16.81 14.71 -35.30
N GLY A 143 18.06 14.48 -35.73
CA GLY A 143 19.09 15.49 -35.92
C GLY A 143 18.76 16.56 -36.98
N GLU A 144 17.82 17.44 -36.66
CA GLU A 144 17.62 18.75 -37.31
C GLU A 144 17.68 19.85 -36.25
N PHE A 145 18.92 20.14 -35.86
CA PHE A 145 19.45 21.46 -35.50
C PHE A 145 18.41 22.59 -35.29
N CYS A 146 17.79 22.68 -34.11
CA CYS A 146 17.12 23.91 -33.69
C CYS A 146 18.13 24.83 -33.01
N LYS A 147 18.68 25.77 -33.80
CA LYS A 147 19.52 26.87 -33.32
C LYS A 147 18.69 27.79 -32.42
N ASP A 148 19.17 28.03 -31.20
CA ASP A 148 18.82 29.13 -30.30
C ASP A 148 17.31 29.49 -30.17
N PRO A 149 16.67 29.21 -29.01
CA PRO A 149 15.27 29.57 -28.75
C PRO A 149 14.97 31.09 -28.68
N LYS A 150 15.92 31.95 -29.06
CA LYS A 150 15.78 33.41 -29.05
C LYS A 150 15.49 34.05 -30.41
N LYS A 151 15.40 33.28 -31.49
CA LYS A 151 15.19 33.85 -32.84
C LYS A 151 14.17 33.10 -33.71
N GLU A 152 12.97 32.82 -33.21
CA GLU A 152 11.83 32.55 -34.09
C GLU A 152 10.53 33.14 -33.56
N LYS A 153 10.35 34.44 -33.81
CA LYS A 153 9.04 35.09 -33.76
C LYS A 153 8.34 34.84 -35.10
N LYS A 154 7.65 33.70 -35.23
CA LYS A 154 6.50 33.57 -36.13
C LYS A 154 5.33 32.98 -35.34
N LYS A 155 4.33 33.85 -35.12
CA LYS A 155 3.09 33.59 -34.38
C LYS A 155 2.07 32.93 -35.32
N GLU A 156 2.19 31.62 -35.46
CA GLU A 156 1.24 30.64 -36.02
C GLU A 156 1.96 29.29 -35.75
N SER A 157 1.61 28.40 -34.82
CA SER A 157 0.48 28.22 -33.92
C SER A 157 1.03 27.55 -32.64
N SER A 158 1.21 28.30 -31.55
CA SER A 158 1.78 27.78 -30.29
C SER A 158 0.95 26.63 -29.70
N SER A 159 -0.33 26.54 -30.05
CA SER A 159 -1.25 25.50 -29.57
C SER A 159 -1.18 24.21 -30.40
N HIS A 160 -0.96 24.28 -31.72
CA HIS A 160 -0.84 23.06 -32.54
C HIS A 160 0.47 22.32 -32.29
N TYR A 161 1.57 23.05 -32.11
CA TYR A 161 2.85 22.45 -31.73
C TYR A 161 2.75 21.75 -30.35
N LEU A 162 2.08 22.39 -29.38
CA LEU A 162 1.86 21.82 -28.05
C LEU A 162 1.13 20.47 -28.13
N PHE A 163 0.00 20.44 -28.84
CA PHE A 163 -0.78 19.23 -29.07
C PHE A 163 0.03 18.10 -29.69
N LEU A 164 0.88 18.40 -30.69
CA LEU A 164 1.73 17.39 -31.33
C LEU A 164 2.75 16.79 -30.36
N VAL A 165 3.29 17.61 -29.45
CA VAL A 165 4.26 17.19 -28.45
C VAL A 165 3.60 16.36 -27.34
N GLU A 166 2.46 16.80 -26.80
CA GLU A 166 1.64 16.03 -25.85
C GLU A 166 1.27 14.66 -26.41
N ARG A 167 0.86 14.63 -27.69
CA ARG A 167 0.53 13.40 -28.37
C ARG A 167 1.72 12.46 -28.48
N GLN A 168 2.88 12.95 -28.93
CA GLN A 168 4.09 12.12 -29.05
C GLN A 168 4.59 11.58 -27.71
N TRP A 169 4.48 12.40 -26.66
CA TRP A 169 4.78 11.97 -25.29
C TRP A 169 3.82 10.85 -24.86
N LEU A 170 2.52 11.01 -25.13
CA LEU A 170 1.49 10.04 -24.78
C LEU A 170 1.67 8.74 -25.56
N GLU A 171 2.00 8.80 -26.86
CA GLU A 171 2.30 7.63 -27.70
C GLU A 171 3.36 6.71 -27.08
N ARG A 172 4.37 7.27 -26.41
CA ARG A 172 5.42 6.50 -25.71
C ARG A 172 4.95 5.99 -24.35
N LYS A 173 4.42 6.87 -23.49
CA LYS A 173 4.01 6.49 -22.12
C LYS A 173 2.88 5.49 -22.09
N SER A 174 1.95 5.56 -23.05
CA SER A 174 0.78 4.69 -23.08
C SER A 174 1.07 3.22 -23.41
N LEU A 175 2.32 2.88 -23.76
CA LEU A 175 2.81 1.50 -23.81
C LEU A 175 3.03 0.91 -22.40
N ASP A 176 3.31 1.77 -21.43
CA ASP A 176 3.56 1.42 -20.04
C ASP A 176 2.41 1.95 -19.16
N ILE A 177 1.44 1.08 -18.85
CA ILE A 177 0.26 1.47 -18.08
C ILE A 177 0.67 1.91 -16.67
N VAL A 178 1.75 1.37 -16.11
CA VAL A 178 2.27 1.82 -14.80
C VAL A 178 2.72 3.27 -14.88
N ALA A 179 3.40 3.67 -15.96
CA ALA A 179 3.78 5.07 -16.19
C ALA A 179 2.54 5.98 -16.36
N MET A 180 1.51 5.54 -17.09
CA MET A 180 0.24 6.27 -17.22
C MET A 180 -0.47 6.48 -15.88
N LEU A 181 -0.49 5.43 -15.02
CA LEU A 181 -1.08 5.50 -13.69
C LEU A 181 -0.26 6.37 -12.74
N PHE A 182 1.07 6.37 -12.88
CA PHE A 182 1.94 7.25 -12.12
C PHE A 182 1.69 8.71 -12.51
N THR A 183 1.63 9.04 -13.81
CA THR A 183 1.34 10.41 -14.27
C THR A 183 -0.06 10.88 -13.86
N LEU A 184 -1.05 9.98 -13.81
CA LEU A 184 -2.35 10.32 -13.22
C LEU A 184 -2.23 10.83 -11.78
N CYS A 185 -1.27 10.33 -11.00
CA CYS A 185 -0.97 10.81 -9.65
C CYS A 185 -0.18 12.13 -9.63
N GLU A 186 0.58 12.45 -10.69
CA GLU A 186 1.49 13.61 -10.79
C GLU A 186 0.79 14.96 -11.02
N THR A 187 -0.39 14.94 -11.60
CA THR A 187 -0.94 16.10 -12.32
C THR A 187 -1.42 17.27 -11.47
N GLN A 188 -1.51 17.12 -10.14
CA GLN A 188 -2.05 18.19 -9.26
C GLN A 188 -1.21 18.56 -8.04
N GLU A 189 -0.14 17.81 -7.69
CA GLU A 189 0.63 18.06 -6.47
C GLU A 189 2.13 18.14 -6.74
N SER A 190 2.80 19.15 -6.15
CA SER A 190 4.26 19.33 -6.21
C SER A 190 5.06 18.17 -5.56
N LEU A 191 4.38 17.22 -4.90
CA LEU A 191 4.95 16.11 -4.12
C LEU A 191 4.38 14.75 -4.53
N ALA A 192 3.93 14.60 -5.78
CA ALA A 192 3.23 13.40 -6.22
C ALA A 192 4.07 12.13 -6.14
N LYS A 193 5.38 12.23 -6.43
CA LYS A 193 6.33 11.12 -6.25
C LYS A 193 6.38 10.68 -4.79
N GLU A 194 6.50 11.62 -3.86
CA GLU A 194 6.55 11.35 -2.42
C GLU A 194 5.24 10.72 -1.94
N ASN A 195 4.10 11.22 -2.39
CA ASN A 195 2.79 10.66 -2.05
C ASN A 195 2.63 9.21 -2.55
N PHE A 196 3.05 8.93 -3.78
CA PHE A 196 3.02 7.58 -4.33
C PHE A 196 3.91 6.64 -3.52
N VAL A 197 5.16 7.04 -3.24
CA VAL A 197 6.11 6.25 -2.45
C VAL A 197 5.57 6.00 -1.04
N LYS A 198 5.01 7.03 -0.39
CA LYS A 198 4.46 6.92 0.96
C LYS A 198 3.22 6.01 1.01
N GLU A 199 2.30 6.16 0.07
CA GLU A 199 1.13 5.28 -0.02
C GLU A 199 1.54 3.83 -0.29
N TYR A 200 2.52 3.60 -1.17
CA TYR A 200 3.08 2.27 -1.39
C TYR A 200 3.71 1.70 -0.12
N GLN A 201 4.53 2.49 0.57
CA GLN A 201 5.17 2.12 1.84
C GLN A 201 4.13 1.72 2.88
N ASP A 202 3.06 2.50 3.04
CA ASP A 202 1.99 2.23 4.00
C ASP A 202 1.20 0.95 3.67
N GLN A 203 0.90 0.72 2.38
CA GLN A 203 0.23 -0.51 1.97
C GLN A 203 1.14 -1.75 2.08
N LEU A 204 2.43 -1.60 1.77
CA LEU A 204 3.43 -2.67 1.92
C LEU A 204 3.60 -3.02 3.40
N GLY A 205 3.78 -2.03 4.26
CA GLY A 205 3.91 -2.24 5.71
C GLY A 205 2.72 -3.01 6.27
N LYS A 206 1.49 -2.58 5.96
CA LYS A 206 0.26 -3.31 6.38
C LYS A 206 0.24 -4.76 5.90
N ALA A 207 0.74 -5.04 4.70
CA ALA A 207 0.76 -6.40 4.16
C ALA A 207 1.82 -7.27 4.87
N LEU A 208 3.04 -6.75 5.05
CA LEU A 208 4.15 -7.44 5.71
C LEU A 208 3.85 -7.76 7.18
N LEU A 209 3.21 -6.84 7.91
CA LEU A 209 2.88 -7.03 9.33
C LEU A 209 1.71 -8.01 9.52
N LYS A 210 0.77 -8.05 8.56
CA LYS A 210 -0.43 -8.87 8.66
C LYS A 210 -0.17 -10.34 8.36
N ASP A 211 0.68 -10.64 7.38
CA ASP A 211 0.96 -12.00 6.94
C ASP A 211 2.44 -12.34 7.08
N PRO A 212 2.84 -13.14 8.09
CA PRO A 212 4.21 -13.62 8.24
C PRO A 212 4.72 -14.45 7.05
N GLY A 213 3.82 -14.96 6.20
CA GLY A 213 4.12 -15.70 4.97
C GLY A 213 4.00 -14.86 3.70
N TYR A 214 3.95 -13.52 3.82
CA TYR A 214 3.88 -12.62 2.67
C TYR A 214 5.00 -12.90 1.66
N ASP A 215 4.64 -12.98 0.38
CA ASP A 215 5.59 -13.23 -0.70
C ASP A 215 6.45 -11.99 -0.98
N THR A 216 7.59 -11.95 -0.30
CA THR A 216 8.59 -10.89 -0.48
C THR A 216 9.32 -10.96 -1.82
N GLU A 217 9.39 -12.13 -2.46
CA GLU A 217 10.13 -12.30 -3.72
C GLU A 217 9.42 -11.58 -4.86
N THR A 218 8.11 -11.82 -4.99
CA THR A 218 7.29 -11.11 -5.99
C THR A 218 7.28 -9.60 -5.71
N GLU A 219 7.25 -9.19 -4.44
CA GLU A 219 7.30 -7.78 -4.08
C GLU A 219 8.62 -7.10 -4.46
N ILE A 220 9.77 -7.78 -4.28
CA ILE A 220 11.08 -7.27 -4.73
C ILE A 220 11.06 -7.00 -6.23
N ILE A 221 10.53 -7.93 -7.03
CA ILE A 221 10.42 -7.79 -8.48
C ILE A 221 9.53 -6.58 -8.85
N ARG A 222 8.40 -6.39 -8.15
CA ARG A 222 7.54 -5.20 -8.36
C ARG A 222 8.28 -3.89 -8.06
N LEU A 223 9.02 -3.85 -6.96
CA LEU A 223 9.81 -2.66 -6.59
C LEU A 223 10.91 -2.37 -7.60
N GLU A 224 11.57 -3.38 -8.17
CA GLU A 224 12.56 -3.22 -9.23
C GLU A 224 11.94 -2.59 -10.48
N LYS A 225 10.79 -3.10 -10.95
CA LYS A 225 10.03 -2.53 -12.07
C LYS A 225 9.64 -1.07 -11.83
N ILE A 226 9.21 -0.73 -10.61
CA ILE A 226 8.89 0.68 -10.27
C ILE A 226 10.15 1.54 -10.27
N ASN A 227 11.27 1.04 -9.74
CA ASN A 227 12.53 1.78 -9.71
C ASN A 227 13.15 2.01 -11.10
N GLU A 228 12.91 1.12 -12.06
CA GLU A 228 13.28 1.33 -13.48
C GLU A 228 12.63 2.61 -14.02
N ARG A 229 11.39 2.89 -13.62
CA ARG A 229 10.63 4.07 -14.06
C ARG A 229 11.05 5.35 -13.33
N LEU A 230 11.24 5.30 -12.01
CA LEU A 230 11.37 6.48 -11.13
C LEU A 230 12.82 6.93 -10.84
N LEU A 231 13.77 6.56 -11.70
CA LEU A 231 15.22 6.81 -11.55
C LEU A 231 15.76 6.30 -10.21
N GLY A 232 15.91 4.98 -10.11
CA GLY A 232 16.80 4.27 -9.19
C GLY A 232 16.89 4.81 -7.75
N GLY A 233 16.01 4.33 -6.87
CA GLY A 233 16.11 4.58 -5.42
C GLY A 233 14.89 5.21 -4.77
N ALA A 234 13.88 5.59 -5.56
CA ALA A 234 12.60 6.11 -5.03
C ALA A 234 11.96 5.14 -4.02
N MET A 235 12.07 3.84 -4.27
CA MET A 235 11.49 2.80 -3.42
C MET A 235 12.46 2.22 -2.37
N GLN A 236 13.56 2.91 -2.07
CA GLN A 236 14.59 2.39 -1.15
C GLN A 236 14.00 2.04 0.22
N SER A 237 13.09 2.86 0.74
CA SER A 237 12.40 2.59 2.01
C SER A 237 11.68 1.25 1.99
N CYS A 238 10.89 0.98 0.94
CA CYS A 238 10.18 -0.27 0.75
C CYS A 238 11.14 -1.46 0.63
N SER A 239 12.26 -1.31 -0.10
CA SER A 239 13.28 -2.35 -0.20
C SER A 239 13.94 -2.66 1.16
N ILE A 240 14.08 -1.66 2.03
CA ILE A 240 14.62 -1.86 3.38
C ILE A 240 13.60 -2.56 4.27
N MET A 241 12.30 -2.22 4.16
CA MET A 241 11.23 -2.92 4.89
C MET A 241 11.24 -4.43 4.60
N ILE A 242 11.36 -4.82 3.33
CA ILE A 242 11.46 -6.24 2.96
C ILE A 242 12.72 -6.89 3.55
N LYS A 243 13.87 -6.21 3.47
CA LYS A 243 15.13 -6.70 4.07
C LYS A 243 15.05 -6.82 5.60
N ASP A 244 14.27 -5.96 6.26
CA ASP A 244 14.06 -6.05 7.70
C ASP A 244 13.31 -7.34 8.07
N MET A 245 12.35 -7.78 7.26
CA MET A 245 11.67 -9.08 7.45
C MET A 245 12.65 -10.25 7.46
N GLU A 246 13.51 -10.32 6.45
CA GLU A 246 14.52 -11.37 6.32
C GLU A 246 15.53 -11.32 7.47
N LYS A 247 16.08 -10.12 7.77
CA LYS A 247 17.03 -9.92 8.86
C LYS A 247 16.43 -10.28 10.21
N SER A 248 15.15 -9.95 10.42
CA SER A 248 14.44 -10.29 11.64
C SER A 248 14.29 -11.81 11.80
N ALA A 249 13.95 -12.53 10.73
CA ALA A 249 13.89 -14.00 10.75
C ALA A 249 15.26 -14.62 11.10
N GLN A 250 16.34 -14.16 10.45
CA GLN A 250 17.69 -14.64 10.74
C GLN A 250 18.13 -14.32 12.18
N LEU A 251 17.74 -13.15 12.69
CA LEU A 251 18.04 -12.73 14.06
C LEU A 251 17.30 -13.60 15.08
N ASN A 252 16.01 -13.86 14.86
CA ASN A 252 15.23 -14.77 15.70
C ASN A 252 15.90 -16.15 15.78
N ASP A 253 16.33 -16.71 14.66
CA ASP A 253 17.02 -18.00 14.63
C ASP A 253 18.32 -18.00 15.46
N ARG A 254 19.11 -16.93 15.38
CA ARG A 254 20.36 -16.80 16.15
C ARG A 254 20.08 -16.67 17.65
N ILE A 255 19.11 -15.84 18.03
CA ILE A 255 18.75 -15.63 19.44
C ILE A 255 18.15 -16.89 20.03
N ARG A 256 17.27 -17.57 19.29
CA ARG A 256 16.63 -18.82 19.72
C ARG A 256 17.64 -19.95 19.90
N LYS A 257 18.64 -20.08 19.00
CA LYS A 257 19.74 -21.04 19.17
C LYS A 257 20.62 -20.75 20.39
N SER A 258 20.70 -19.50 20.84
CA SER A 258 21.52 -19.10 22.00
C SER A 258 20.87 -19.40 23.36
N THR A 259 19.58 -19.80 23.37
CA THR A 259 18.79 -20.01 24.59
C THR A 259 18.00 -21.31 24.49
N SER A 260 18.21 -22.23 25.43
CA SER A 260 17.58 -23.55 25.40
C SER A 260 16.14 -23.59 25.92
N VAL A 261 15.74 -22.61 26.75
CA VAL A 261 14.43 -22.58 27.41
C VAL A 261 13.73 -21.28 27.06
N TRP A 262 12.57 -21.38 26.44
CA TRP A 262 11.68 -20.26 26.14
C TRP A 262 10.33 -20.52 26.83
N PRO A 263 9.76 -19.53 27.54
CA PRO A 263 8.42 -19.67 28.14
C PRO A 263 7.31 -19.87 27.10
N THR A 264 7.50 -19.32 25.90
CA THR A 264 6.53 -19.36 24.79
C THR A 264 7.24 -19.55 23.44
N ASP A 265 6.50 -19.81 22.35
CA ASP A 265 7.09 -19.83 20.99
C ASP A 265 7.26 -18.41 20.43
N PHE A 266 8.01 -17.62 21.19
CA PHE A 266 8.19 -16.19 20.98
C PHE A 266 9.01 -15.90 19.73
N LYS A 267 8.54 -14.96 18.91
CA LYS A 267 9.28 -14.36 17.80
C LYS A 267 9.16 -12.84 17.85
N ALA A 268 10.24 -12.18 17.50
CA ALA A 268 10.31 -10.74 17.48
C ALA A 268 10.42 -10.27 16.03
N LEU A 269 9.65 -9.27 15.62
CA LEU A 269 9.78 -8.65 14.32
C LEU A 269 10.59 -7.35 14.46
N VAL A 270 11.89 -7.41 14.22
CA VAL A 270 12.82 -6.29 14.39
C VAL A 270 12.89 -5.44 13.12
N LEU A 271 12.34 -4.24 13.18
CA LEU A 271 12.15 -3.30 12.07
C LEU A 271 12.95 -2.01 12.25
N SER A 272 13.37 -1.40 11.15
CA SER A 272 14.15 -0.15 11.16
C SER A 272 13.22 1.09 11.25
N ARG A 273 13.17 1.79 12.39
CA ARG A 273 12.23 2.92 12.66
C ARG A 273 11.98 3.84 11.48
N HIS A 274 13.07 4.35 10.90
CA HIS A 274 13.05 5.40 9.89
C HIS A 274 12.31 5.02 8.60
N TYR A 275 12.13 3.71 8.34
CA TYR A 275 11.49 3.21 7.13
C TYR A 275 10.09 2.65 7.35
N TRP A 276 9.61 2.63 8.60
CA TRP A 276 8.30 2.07 8.96
C TRP A 276 7.38 3.07 9.65
N MET A 277 7.95 4.10 10.28
CA MET A 277 7.21 5.15 10.99
C MET A 277 7.58 6.51 10.41
N ASP A 278 6.64 7.45 10.46
CA ASP A 278 6.97 8.81 10.07
C ASP A 278 7.96 9.43 11.07
N PRO A 279 8.92 10.25 10.63
CA PRO A 279 9.90 10.85 11.53
C PRO A 279 9.29 11.71 12.64
N GLU A 280 8.10 12.26 12.36
CA GLU A 280 7.30 13.07 13.29
C GLU A 280 6.51 12.22 14.29
N ASP A 281 6.36 10.91 14.04
CA ASP A 281 5.67 10.00 14.95
C ASP A 281 6.56 9.66 16.15
N ASP A 282 6.06 10.03 17.33
CA ASP A 282 6.60 9.56 18.60
C ASP A 282 6.38 8.06 18.75
N ILE A 283 7.34 7.39 19.40
CA ILE A 283 7.15 5.99 19.79
C ILE A 283 6.04 5.98 20.85
N PRO A 284 4.94 5.23 20.64
CA PRO A 284 3.85 5.18 21.60
C PRO A 284 4.33 4.72 22.98
N GLU A 285 3.81 5.36 24.03
CA GLU A 285 4.09 4.92 25.40
C GLU A 285 3.49 3.53 25.63
N GLN A 286 4.29 2.61 26.16
CA GLN A 286 3.85 1.24 26.44
C GLN A 286 2.95 1.23 27.68
N THR A 287 1.65 1.20 27.44
CA THR A 287 0.65 1.15 28.53
C THR A 287 0.06 -0.26 28.73
N LEU A 288 0.12 -1.10 27.70
CA LEU A 288 -0.38 -2.47 27.73
C LEU A 288 0.41 -3.35 28.71
N ARG A 289 -0.31 -4.00 29.62
CA ARG A 289 0.22 -4.99 30.57
C ARG A 289 -0.09 -6.39 30.07
N LEU A 290 0.92 -7.04 29.51
CA LEU A 290 0.85 -8.39 28.96
C LEU A 290 0.86 -9.47 30.06
N ASP A 291 0.55 -10.70 29.67
CA ASP A 291 0.67 -11.87 30.53
C ASP A 291 2.14 -12.21 30.83
N THR A 292 2.41 -12.78 32.01
CA THR A 292 3.77 -13.07 32.49
C THR A 292 4.65 -13.87 31.52
N PRO A 293 4.18 -14.95 30.87
CA PRO A 293 5.03 -15.73 29.95
C PRO A 293 5.52 -14.92 28.73
N CYS A 294 4.72 -13.96 28.25
CA CYS A 294 5.13 -13.05 27.18
C CYS A 294 6.23 -12.10 27.65
N ILE A 295 6.04 -11.49 28.82
CA ILE A 295 7.01 -10.55 29.41
C ILE A 295 8.35 -11.26 29.62
N GLU A 296 8.35 -12.47 30.20
CA GLU A 296 9.57 -13.26 30.40
C GLU A 296 10.28 -13.56 29.06
N SER A 297 9.52 -13.89 28.01
CA SER A 297 10.10 -14.13 26.68
C SER A 297 10.69 -12.86 26.05
N MET A 298 10.04 -11.71 26.23
CA MET A 298 10.53 -10.40 25.79
C MET A 298 11.81 -10.01 26.52
N GLU A 299 11.86 -10.19 27.85
CA GLU A 299 13.05 -9.91 28.67
C GLU A 299 14.24 -10.80 28.28
N ILE A 300 14.00 -12.09 28.02
CA ILE A 300 15.03 -13.00 27.51
C ILE A 300 15.56 -12.49 26.16
N TYR A 301 14.67 -12.10 25.25
CA TYR A 301 15.05 -11.60 23.93
C TYR A 301 15.89 -10.31 24.06
N GLU A 302 15.44 -9.37 24.89
CA GLU A 302 16.11 -8.09 25.14
C GLU A 302 17.50 -8.25 25.78
N GLN A 303 17.68 -9.23 26.65
CA GLN A 303 19.01 -9.55 27.21
C GLN A 303 19.98 -10.12 26.16
N LYS A 304 19.47 -10.89 25.18
CA LYS A 304 20.30 -11.53 24.16
C LYS A 304 20.60 -10.62 22.97
N TYR A 305 19.70 -9.69 22.67
CA TYR A 305 19.82 -8.85 21.48
C TYR A 305 21.12 -8.01 21.42
N PRO A 306 21.56 -7.30 22.48
CA PRO A 306 22.80 -6.51 22.45
C PRO A 306 24.07 -7.33 22.21
N ILE A 307 24.06 -8.63 22.52
CA ILE A 307 25.19 -9.53 22.27
C ILE A 307 25.39 -9.70 20.75
N ILE A 308 24.31 -9.66 19.98
CA ILE A 308 24.31 -9.84 18.53
C ILE A 308 24.36 -8.49 17.80
N GLN A 309 23.64 -7.48 18.30
CA GLN A 309 23.61 -6.13 17.75
C GLN A 309 23.93 -5.07 18.83
N PRO A 310 25.21 -4.89 19.19
CA PRO A 310 25.62 -4.06 20.34
C PRO A 310 25.38 -2.55 20.16
N SER A 311 25.24 -2.08 18.92
CA SER A 311 25.07 -0.65 18.61
C SER A 311 23.60 -0.19 18.60
N ARG A 312 22.65 -1.06 18.96
CA ARG A 312 21.22 -0.82 18.78
C ARG A 312 20.44 -1.16 20.05
N THR A 313 19.39 -0.39 20.32
CA THR A 313 18.43 -0.65 21.39
C THR A 313 17.08 -1.04 20.80
N LEU A 314 16.34 -1.85 21.54
CA LEU A 314 15.00 -2.30 21.18
C LEU A 314 13.95 -1.41 21.83
N ASN A 315 12.91 -1.06 21.07
CA ASN A 315 11.67 -0.52 21.61
C ASN A 315 10.53 -1.43 21.19
N TRP A 316 9.82 -1.98 22.18
CA TRP A 316 8.69 -2.88 21.95
C TRP A 316 7.42 -2.12 21.56
N LEU A 317 6.68 -2.61 20.57
CA LEU A 317 5.32 -2.15 20.25
C LEU A 317 4.31 -3.29 20.50
N PRO A 318 4.00 -3.59 21.77
CA PRO A 318 3.23 -4.77 22.12
C PRO A 318 1.77 -4.71 21.65
N GLU A 319 1.25 -3.53 21.27
CA GLU A 319 -0.11 -3.38 20.76
C GLU A 319 -0.26 -3.71 19.27
N GLN A 320 0.84 -3.70 18.50
CA GLN A 320 0.83 -3.95 17.05
C GLN A 320 1.12 -5.42 16.70
N GLY A 321 1.44 -6.24 17.70
CA GLY A 321 1.77 -7.63 17.49
C GLY A 321 0.59 -8.51 17.07
N SER A 322 0.90 -9.80 16.93
CA SER A 322 -0.07 -10.88 16.69
C SER A 322 0.22 -12.04 17.62
N VAL A 323 -0.82 -12.65 18.18
CA VAL A 323 -0.72 -13.77 19.12
C VAL A 323 -1.64 -14.89 18.68
N THR A 324 -1.06 -16.07 18.46
CA THR A 324 -1.86 -17.30 18.37
C THR A 324 -2.17 -17.79 19.77
N ILE A 325 -3.45 -18.03 20.07
CA ILE A 325 -3.89 -18.56 21.36
C ILE A 325 -4.69 -19.85 21.16
N GLU A 326 -4.53 -20.76 22.10
CA GLU A 326 -5.32 -22.00 22.19
C GLU A 326 -6.21 -21.93 23.43
N LEU A 327 -7.53 -21.96 23.20
CA LEU A 327 -8.54 -21.93 24.25
C LEU A 327 -9.15 -23.33 24.41
N THR A 328 -8.81 -23.99 25.51
CA THR A 328 -9.30 -25.33 25.84
C THR A 328 -10.51 -25.25 26.77
N PHE A 329 -11.66 -25.71 26.28
CA PHE A 329 -12.91 -25.84 27.02
C PHE A 329 -13.24 -27.31 27.24
N LYS A 330 -14.18 -27.62 28.15
CA LYS A 330 -14.60 -29.02 28.40
C LYS A 330 -15.09 -29.77 27.15
N SER A 331 -15.69 -29.07 26.21
CA SER A 331 -16.32 -29.66 25.02
C SER A 331 -15.52 -29.51 23.73
N ARG A 332 -14.54 -28.60 23.69
CA ARG A 332 -13.77 -28.29 22.48
C ARG A 332 -12.50 -27.49 22.80
N THR A 333 -11.57 -27.53 21.88
CA THR A 333 -10.42 -26.62 21.82
C THR A 333 -10.57 -25.72 20.60
N ILE A 334 -10.20 -24.45 20.75
CA ILE A 334 -10.24 -23.46 19.67
C ILE A 334 -8.88 -22.81 19.58
N GLU A 335 -8.25 -22.89 18.42
CA GLU A 335 -7.04 -22.14 18.09
C GLU A 335 -7.40 -20.94 17.23
N MET A 336 -6.86 -19.77 17.54
CA MET A 336 -7.03 -18.58 16.72
C MET A 336 -5.89 -17.59 16.89
N SER A 337 -5.65 -16.80 15.84
CA SER A 337 -4.72 -15.67 15.86
C SER A 337 -5.50 -14.37 16.11
N VAL A 338 -5.10 -13.62 17.13
CA VAL A 338 -5.73 -12.37 17.58
C VAL A 338 -4.66 -11.33 17.94
N ASP A 339 -5.05 -10.07 18.06
CA ASP A 339 -4.15 -9.04 18.57
C ASP A 339 -3.82 -9.25 20.08
N PRO A 340 -2.65 -8.80 20.55
CA PRO A 340 -2.21 -8.92 21.95
C PRO A 340 -3.21 -8.40 22.97
N ILE A 341 -3.90 -7.29 22.69
CA ILE A 341 -4.91 -6.72 23.60
C ILE A 341 -6.06 -7.72 23.76
N THR A 342 -6.58 -8.23 22.65
CA THR A 342 -7.66 -9.22 22.63
C THR A 342 -7.25 -10.53 23.34
N ALA A 343 -6.01 -10.99 23.20
CA ALA A 343 -5.46 -12.12 23.95
C ALA A 343 -5.38 -11.86 25.47
N THR A 344 -4.86 -10.71 25.89
CA THR A 344 -4.78 -10.35 27.31
C THR A 344 -6.17 -10.14 27.92
N VAL A 345 -7.15 -9.64 27.15
CA VAL A 345 -8.53 -9.52 27.63
C VAL A 345 -9.12 -10.87 28.00
N ILE A 346 -8.92 -11.91 27.18
CA ILE A 346 -9.48 -13.24 27.49
C ILE A 346 -8.72 -13.95 28.63
N SER A 347 -7.41 -13.68 28.79
CA SER A 347 -6.62 -14.26 29.89
C SER A 347 -7.15 -13.84 31.27
N GLN A 348 -7.72 -12.64 31.39
CA GLN A 348 -8.37 -12.15 32.63
C GLN A 348 -9.54 -13.05 33.08
N PHE A 349 -10.17 -13.79 32.16
CA PHE A 349 -11.29 -14.67 32.46
C PHE A 349 -10.89 -16.14 32.68
N SER A 350 -9.59 -16.44 32.79
CA SER A 350 -9.07 -17.81 32.96
C SER A 350 -9.63 -18.55 34.19
N THR A 351 -10.04 -17.83 35.23
CA THR A 351 -10.62 -18.41 36.45
C THR A 351 -12.14 -18.39 36.40
N LYS A 352 -12.75 -19.50 36.83
CA LYS A 352 -14.21 -19.66 36.84
C LYS A 352 -14.89 -18.64 37.77
N ASP A 353 -16.08 -18.19 37.38
CA ASP A 353 -16.97 -17.33 38.16
C ASP A 353 -16.50 -15.87 38.36
N ILE A 354 -15.52 -15.41 37.56
CA ILE A 354 -15.10 -14.01 37.52
C ILE A 354 -15.91 -13.23 36.48
N THR A 355 -16.36 -12.04 36.87
CA THR A 355 -17.08 -11.11 35.98
C THR A 355 -16.43 -9.74 36.00
N PHE A 356 -16.27 -9.10 34.83
CA PHE A 356 -15.67 -7.78 34.73
C PHE A 356 -16.48 -6.84 33.85
N THR A 357 -16.49 -5.56 34.21
CA THR A 357 -16.91 -4.47 33.31
C THR A 357 -15.76 -4.09 32.36
N ALA A 358 -16.10 -3.46 31.24
CA ALA A 358 -15.10 -2.95 30.30
C ALA A 358 -14.11 -1.96 30.95
N LYS A 359 -14.57 -1.16 31.92
CA LYS A 359 -13.73 -0.22 32.68
C LYS A 359 -12.71 -0.94 33.58
N GLN A 360 -13.10 -2.05 34.20
CA GLN A 360 -12.19 -2.85 35.03
C GLN A 360 -11.13 -3.52 34.17
N ILE A 361 -11.52 -4.16 33.07
CA ILE A 361 -10.56 -4.77 32.11
C ILE A 361 -9.57 -3.71 31.61
N ALA A 362 -10.07 -2.57 31.14
CA ALA A 362 -9.25 -1.46 30.67
C ALA A 362 -8.19 -1.02 31.71
N LYS A 363 -8.60 -0.88 32.98
CA LYS A 363 -7.68 -0.54 34.07
C LYS A 363 -6.67 -1.65 34.37
N ASN A 364 -7.09 -2.91 34.31
CA ASN A 364 -6.23 -4.05 34.60
C ASN A 364 -5.10 -4.17 33.57
N ILE A 365 -5.45 -4.10 32.28
CA ILE A 365 -4.52 -4.30 31.17
C ILE A 365 -3.85 -3.00 30.70
N GLY A 366 -4.30 -1.83 31.19
CA GLY A 366 -3.65 -0.54 30.92
C GLY A 366 -4.05 0.16 29.62
N VAL A 367 -5.18 -0.20 28.99
CA VAL A 367 -5.62 0.40 27.71
C VAL A 367 -6.88 1.27 27.87
N PRO A 368 -7.20 2.16 26.92
CA PRO A 368 -8.45 2.91 26.91
C PRO A 368 -9.70 2.02 26.94
N SER A 369 -10.75 2.42 27.68
CA SER A 369 -11.99 1.65 27.83
C SER A 369 -12.69 1.30 26.51
N LYS A 370 -12.53 2.14 25.48
CA LYS A 370 -13.09 1.91 24.14
C LYS A 370 -12.41 0.73 23.43
N ILE A 371 -11.10 0.56 23.63
CA ILE A 371 -10.32 -0.54 23.03
C ILE A 371 -10.67 -1.85 23.74
N ALA A 372 -10.61 -1.87 25.07
CA ALA A 372 -11.01 -3.04 25.86
C ALA A 372 -12.45 -3.50 25.54
N PHE A 373 -13.39 -2.56 25.35
CA PHE A 373 -14.76 -2.89 24.97
C PHE A 373 -14.85 -3.55 23.58
N LYS A 374 -14.07 -3.09 22.58
CA LYS A 374 -14.03 -3.74 21.26
C LYS A 374 -13.60 -5.20 21.37
N SER A 375 -12.54 -5.50 22.12
CA SER A 375 -12.08 -6.88 22.35
C SER A 375 -13.11 -7.73 23.09
N LEU A 376 -13.82 -7.16 24.08
CA LEU A 376 -14.92 -7.86 24.76
C LEU A 376 -16.08 -8.20 23.81
N VAL A 377 -16.44 -7.26 22.92
CA VAL A 377 -17.46 -7.48 21.89
C VAL A 377 -17.02 -8.56 20.89
N PHE A 378 -15.74 -8.56 20.49
CA PHE A 378 -15.19 -9.63 19.67
C PHE A 378 -15.38 -11.00 20.32
N TRP A 379 -14.99 -11.17 21.60
CA TRP A 379 -15.17 -12.43 22.32
C TRP A 379 -16.63 -12.82 22.55
N GLN A 380 -17.53 -11.83 22.63
CA GLN A 380 -18.97 -12.07 22.65
C GLN A 380 -19.47 -12.60 21.30
N GLN A 381 -19.02 -12.04 20.18
CA GLN A 381 -19.36 -12.51 18.83
C GLN A 381 -18.84 -13.93 18.57
N GLN A 382 -17.70 -14.30 19.17
CA GLN A 382 -17.16 -15.66 19.15
C GLN A 382 -17.90 -16.64 20.08
N ASN A 383 -18.94 -16.19 20.80
CA ASN A 383 -19.70 -16.97 21.78
C ASN A 383 -18.82 -17.55 22.91
N ILE A 384 -17.78 -16.81 23.31
CA ILE A 384 -16.90 -17.17 24.43
C ILE A 384 -17.32 -16.41 25.69
N LEU A 385 -17.61 -15.12 25.54
CA LEU A 385 -18.12 -14.26 26.62
C LEU A 385 -19.60 -13.95 26.43
N ALA A 386 -20.31 -13.73 27.55
CA ALA A 386 -21.67 -13.22 27.58
C ALA A 386 -21.77 -11.98 28.47
N ILE A 387 -22.61 -11.03 28.06
CA ILE A 387 -22.93 -9.86 28.86
C ILE A 387 -24.09 -10.18 29.82
N THR A 388 -23.90 -9.83 31.08
CA THR A 388 -24.92 -9.91 32.13
C THR A 388 -25.80 -8.65 32.11
N LYS A 389 -26.91 -8.69 32.85
CA LYS A 389 -27.83 -7.53 32.97
C LYS A 389 -27.16 -6.30 33.55
N ASP A 390 -26.10 -6.47 34.34
CA ASP A 390 -25.35 -5.39 35.00
C ASP A 390 -24.14 -4.93 34.17
N HIS A 391 -24.13 -5.17 32.86
CA HIS A 391 -23.04 -4.84 31.94
C HIS A 391 -21.67 -5.45 32.28
N HIS A 392 -21.65 -6.52 33.08
CA HIS A 392 -20.45 -7.32 33.30
C HIS A 392 -20.36 -8.42 32.25
N PHE A 393 -19.16 -8.68 31.78
CA PHE A 393 -18.84 -9.82 30.93
C PHE A 393 -18.44 -11.00 31.80
N GLN A 394 -18.82 -12.21 31.39
CA GLN A 394 -18.45 -13.46 32.03
C GLN A 394 -18.30 -14.58 30.99
N LEU A 395 -17.59 -15.65 31.33
CA LEU A 395 -17.52 -16.84 30.49
C LEU A 395 -18.89 -17.50 30.33
N MET A 396 -19.18 -18.00 29.12
CA MET A 396 -20.39 -18.78 28.88
C MET A 396 -20.35 -20.13 29.61
N LEU A 397 -21.34 -20.36 30.49
CA LEU A 397 -21.44 -21.53 31.39
C LEU A 397 -21.44 -22.92 30.71
N ILE A 398 -21.83 -23.00 29.43
CA ILE A 398 -21.82 -24.26 28.66
C ILE A 398 -20.38 -24.74 28.36
N MET A 399 -19.38 -23.86 28.54
CA MET A 399 -17.98 -24.12 28.19
C MET A 399 -17.05 -24.12 29.41
N ALA A 400 -17.57 -24.36 30.63
CA ALA A 400 -16.82 -24.28 31.90
C ALA A 400 -15.43 -24.94 31.81
N ILE A 401 -14.37 -24.15 31.94
CA ILE A 401 -12.96 -24.54 31.78
C ILE A 401 -12.54 -25.48 32.94
N THR A 402 -11.88 -26.59 32.63
CA THR A 402 -10.89 -27.21 33.54
C THR A 402 -9.55 -26.65 33.11
N THR A 403 -8.95 -25.83 33.97
CA THR A 403 -7.81 -24.97 33.66
C THR A 403 -6.55 -25.75 33.32
N THR A 404 -6.27 -25.82 32.03
CA THR A 404 -4.91 -25.77 31.47
C THR A 404 -4.99 -24.89 30.23
N THR A 405 -4.97 -23.58 30.46
CA THR A 405 -4.77 -22.60 29.39
C THR A 405 -3.28 -22.59 29.07
N THR A 406 -2.81 -23.54 28.28
CA THR A 406 -1.53 -23.38 27.58
C THR A 406 -1.80 -22.45 26.41
N VAL A 407 -1.76 -21.15 26.68
CA VAL A 407 -1.65 -20.18 25.59
C VAL A 407 -0.29 -20.44 24.94
N GLN A 408 -0.27 -21.13 23.81
CA GLN A 408 0.94 -21.28 23.03
C GLN A 408 1.13 -19.99 22.24
N TYR A 409 1.71 -18.99 22.90
CA TYR A 409 1.95 -17.71 22.26
C TYR A 409 2.96 -17.88 21.13
N CYS A 410 2.50 -17.91 19.88
CA CYS A 410 3.29 -17.49 18.74
C CYS A 410 3.16 -15.98 18.70
N VAL A 411 3.96 -15.27 19.50
CA VAL A 411 3.94 -13.81 19.45
C VAL A 411 4.77 -13.36 18.28
N TYR A 412 4.22 -12.49 17.45
CA TYR A 412 4.95 -11.60 16.58
C TYR A 412 4.82 -10.23 17.22
N PHE A 413 5.88 -9.68 17.80
CA PHE A 413 5.87 -8.28 18.24
C PHE A 413 6.60 -7.43 17.22
N ASP A 414 5.96 -6.35 16.79
CA ASP A 414 6.63 -5.32 16.04
C ASP A 414 7.60 -4.59 16.98
N LEU A 415 8.87 -4.60 16.60
CA LEU A 415 9.97 -3.96 17.30
C LEU A 415 10.55 -2.91 16.40
N VAL A 416 10.86 -1.76 16.97
CA VAL A 416 11.42 -0.64 16.23
C VAL A 416 12.81 -0.33 16.75
N ILE A 417 13.81 -0.43 15.87
CA ILE A 417 15.21 -0.09 16.15
C ILE A 417 15.34 1.43 16.24
N CYS A 418 15.76 1.94 17.40
CA CYS A 418 16.20 3.32 17.54
C CYS A 418 17.73 3.37 17.48
N CYS A 419 18.29 4.18 16.58
CA CYS A 419 19.69 4.55 16.66
C CYS A 419 19.81 5.70 17.66
N GLN A 420 20.27 5.43 18.88
CA GLN A 420 20.94 6.43 19.73
C GLN A 420 21.65 5.75 20.90
N ASN A 421 22.91 5.35 20.67
CA ASN A 421 23.94 5.44 21.71
C ASN A 421 24.90 6.56 21.28
N CYS A 422 24.39 7.80 21.20
CA CYS A 422 25.25 8.96 21.22
C CYS A 422 25.37 9.39 22.68
N THR A 423 26.36 8.83 23.38
CA THR A 423 27.00 9.60 24.44
C THR A 423 27.46 10.91 23.79
N LEU A 424 26.94 12.04 24.28
CA LEU A 424 27.46 13.37 24.00
C LEU A 424 29.00 13.30 24.03
N TYR A 425 29.66 13.40 22.87
CA TYR A 425 30.96 14.07 22.68
C TYR A 425 31.52 14.03 21.23
N ASP A 426 30.91 13.33 20.27
CA ASP A 426 31.51 13.20 18.91
C ASP A 426 30.68 13.77 17.74
N LEU A 427 29.75 14.70 17.99
CA LEU A 427 29.21 15.56 16.91
C LEU A 427 30.15 16.77 16.70
N VAL A 428 31.30 16.50 16.10
CA VAL A 428 32.12 17.53 15.45
C VAL A 428 32.08 17.28 13.96
N TYR A 429 31.34 18.17 13.27
CA TYR A 429 31.51 18.58 11.88
C TYR A 429 31.91 17.52 10.84
N SER A 430 31.00 17.27 9.90
CA SER A 430 31.42 17.30 8.49
C SER A 430 30.31 17.88 7.64
N ASP A 431 30.24 19.22 7.64
CA ASP A 431 29.85 19.96 6.45
C ASP A 431 30.83 19.61 5.33
N ILE A 432 30.27 19.29 4.17
CA ILE A 432 30.62 19.79 2.84
C ILE A 432 32.08 20.25 2.68
N LYS A 433 32.83 19.47 1.90
CA LYS A 433 33.58 19.99 0.75
C LYS A 433 33.19 19.24 -0.51
#